data_AF-A0A963A6Y7-F1
#
_entry.id   AF-A0A963A6Y7-F1
#
_cell.length_a   1.000
_cell.length_b   1.000
_cell.length_c   1.000
_cell.angle_alpha   90.00
_cell.angle_beta   90.00
_cell.angle_gamma   90.00
#
_symmetry.space_group_name_H-M   'P 1'
#
loop_
_entity.id
_entity.type
_entity.pdbx_description
1 polymer ?
#
loop_
_entity_poly.entity_id
_entity_poly.type
_entity_poly.pdbx_seq_one_letter_code
_entity_poly.pdbx_strand_id
1 'polypeptide(L)'
;LALFGSGEALRNLALDCGRSNSLALFAALAVHNPYPSRFYTEHEFNQLVLKALFIGVSIEGVQGLMERVNPELSRMCEDYLEERLAAGREFPADIWLALWPFASPEGERRLLEYASGVDPRHRYNAILALRNSLVAKPESAQLLAGLREREQDPQLRKLIGQSMQY
;
A
#
# COMPACT_ATOMS: atom_id res chain seq x y z
N LEU A 1 22.49 0.34 8.57
CA LEU A 1 22.56 -1.09 8.93
C LEU A 1 23.03 -1.91 7.73
N ALA A 2 24.34 -1.90 7.47
CA ALA A 2 25.03 -2.77 6.51
C ALA A 2 25.86 -3.79 7.31
N LEU A 3 25.20 -4.62 8.12
CA LEU A 3 25.87 -5.43 9.15
C LEU A 3 25.58 -6.94 9.12
N PHE A 4 25.00 -7.47 8.04
CA PHE A 4 25.00 -8.92 7.86
C PHE A 4 25.27 -9.27 6.39
N GLY A 5 26.47 -9.79 6.13
CA GLY A 5 26.80 -10.53 4.90
C GLY A 5 26.05 -11.86 4.76
N SER A 6 25.05 -12.08 5.62
CA SER A 6 24.22 -13.26 5.76
C SER A 6 22.72 -12.88 5.85
N GLY A 7 22.30 -11.87 5.08
CA GLY A 7 20.90 -11.44 5.03
C GLY A 7 19.92 -12.59 4.69
N GLU A 8 20.31 -13.52 3.82
CA GLU A 8 19.53 -14.75 3.56
C GLU A 8 19.44 -15.68 4.78
N ALA A 9 20.50 -15.78 5.59
CA ALA A 9 20.51 -16.67 6.76
C ALA A 9 19.51 -16.25 7.84
N LEU A 10 19.13 -14.96 7.88
CA LEU A 10 18.14 -14.43 8.82
C LEU A 10 16.69 -14.60 8.32
N ARG A 11 16.47 -15.13 7.11
CA ARG A 11 15.13 -15.16 6.49
C ARG A 11 14.16 -16.02 7.29
N ASN A 12 14.60 -17.19 7.75
CA ASN A 12 13.76 -18.06 8.57
C ASN A 12 13.35 -17.38 9.89
N LEU A 13 14.30 -16.70 10.56
CA LEU A 13 14.00 -15.96 11.79
C LEU A 13 13.03 -14.80 11.54
N ALA A 14 13.20 -14.08 10.44
CA ALA A 14 12.30 -12.99 10.05
C ALA A 14 10.89 -13.52 9.73
N LEU A 15 10.79 -14.66 9.04
CA LEU A 15 9.51 -15.33 8.77
C LEU A 15 8.83 -15.77 10.07
N ASP A 16 9.59 -16.33 11.02
CA ASP A 16 9.04 -16.74 12.32
C ASP A 16 8.59 -15.53 13.14
N CYS A 17 9.34 -14.43 13.12
CA CYS A 17 8.91 -13.15 13.68
C CYS A 17 7.59 -12.68 13.04
N GLY A 18 7.50 -12.75 11.71
CA GLY A 18 6.31 -12.42 10.94
C GLY A 18 5.11 -13.33 11.21
N ARG A 19 5.34 -14.58 11.63
CA ARG A 19 4.28 -15.54 12.03
C ARG A 19 3.84 -15.37 13.48
N SER A 20 4.64 -14.71 14.32
CA SER A 20 4.27 -14.47 15.71
C SER A 20 3.00 -13.63 15.85
N ASN A 21 2.29 -13.78 16.97
CA ASN A 21 1.13 -12.96 17.34
C ASN A 21 1.53 -11.67 18.08
N SER A 22 2.84 -11.39 18.19
CA SER A 22 3.32 -10.17 18.84
C SER A 22 3.25 -8.99 17.86
N LEU A 23 2.32 -8.07 18.10
CA LEU A 23 2.18 -6.85 17.31
C LEU A 23 3.49 -6.04 17.27
N ALA A 24 4.19 -5.94 18.40
CA ALA A 24 5.44 -5.18 18.49
C ALA A 24 6.55 -5.79 17.64
N LEU A 25 6.72 -7.12 17.68
CA LEU A 25 7.73 -7.81 16.87
C LEU A 25 7.39 -7.72 15.39
N PHE A 26 6.12 -7.95 15.04
CA PHE A 26 5.67 -7.81 13.66
C PHE A 26 5.87 -6.39 13.13
N ALA A 27 5.50 -5.36 13.89
CA ALA A 27 5.67 -3.96 13.47
C ALA A 27 7.14 -3.60 13.28
N ALA A 28 8.04 -4.05 14.18
CA ALA A 28 9.48 -3.85 14.04
C ALA A 28 10.08 -4.57 12.82
N LEU A 29 9.49 -5.69 12.41
CA LEU A 29 9.85 -6.41 11.19
C LEU A 29 9.32 -5.70 9.93
N ALA A 30 8.05 -5.28 9.94
CA ALA A 30 7.35 -4.82 8.75
C ALA A 30 7.60 -3.35 8.41
N VAL A 31 7.69 -2.48 9.42
CA VAL A 31 7.65 -1.02 9.27
C VAL A 31 9.03 -0.42 9.52
N HIS A 32 9.44 0.52 8.67
CA HIS A 32 10.73 1.21 8.73
C HIS A 32 11.94 0.26 8.74
N ASN A 33 11.76 -0.94 8.18
CA ASN A 33 12.77 -1.99 8.12
C ASN A 33 13.01 -2.36 6.64
N PRO A 34 14.24 -2.20 6.12
CA PRO A 34 14.56 -2.55 4.74
C PRO A 34 14.67 -4.06 4.50
N TYR A 35 14.64 -4.88 5.57
CA TYR A 35 14.91 -6.30 5.48
C TYR A 35 13.88 -7.04 4.61
N PRO A 36 12.56 -6.91 4.82
CA PRO A 36 11.60 -7.63 3.99
C PRO A 36 11.69 -7.29 2.51
N SER A 37 11.79 -6.00 2.15
CA SER A 37 11.87 -5.62 0.73
C SER A 37 13.11 -6.15 0.03
N ARG A 38 14.22 -6.35 0.74
CA ARG A 38 15.47 -6.85 0.16
C ARG A 38 15.57 -8.38 0.10
N PHE A 39 15.01 -9.09 1.08
CA PHE A 39 15.30 -10.52 1.27
C PHE A 39 14.07 -11.43 1.16
N TYR A 40 12.84 -10.91 1.27
CA TYR A 40 11.64 -11.73 1.11
C TYR A 40 11.39 -12.01 -0.37
N THR A 41 10.92 -13.21 -0.68
CA THR A 41 10.30 -13.47 -1.99
C THR A 41 9.07 -12.59 -2.18
N GLU A 42 8.59 -12.50 -3.42
CA GLU A 42 7.34 -11.81 -3.74
C GLU A 42 6.18 -12.28 -2.84
N HIS A 43 5.97 -13.59 -2.77
CA HIS A 43 4.91 -14.17 -1.95
C HIS A 43 5.04 -13.81 -0.45
N GLU A 44 6.24 -13.91 0.13
CA GLU A 44 6.46 -13.57 1.54
C GLU A 44 6.22 -12.10 1.84
N PHE A 45 6.62 -11.22 0.93
CA PHE A 45 6.36 -9.80 1.04
C PHE A 45 4.87 -9.49 0.92
N ASN A 46 4.17 -10.14 -0.02
CA ASN A 46 2.72 -10.00 -0.17
C ASN A 46 1.97 -10.42 1.11
N GLN A 47 2.37 -11.55 1.71
CA GLN A 47 1.80 -12.02 2.97
C GLN A 47 2.10 -11.09 4.15
N LEU A 48 3.31 -10.51 4.20
CA LEU A 48 3.65 -9.50 5.20
C LEU A 48 2.74 -8.28 5.09
N VAL A 49 2.56 -7.73 3.88
CA VAL A 49 1.70 -6.56 3.63
C VAL A 49 0.24 -6.88 3.98
N LEU A 50 -0.28 -8.02 3.53
CA LEU A 50 -1.66 -8.42 3.83
C LEU A 50 -1.88 -8.62 5.34
N LYS A 51 -0.93 -9.25 6.05
CA LYS A 51 -1.01 -9.38 7.50
C LYS A 51 -0.97 -8.01 8.19
N ALA A 52 -0.13 -7.09 7.72
CA ALA A 52 -0.06 -5.73 8.29
C ALA A 52 -1.42 -5.01 8.21
N LEU A 53 -2.07 -5.05 7.04
CA LEU A 53 -3.43 -4.55 6.85
C LEU A 53 -4.43 -5.21 7.82
N PHE A 54 -4.37 -6.55 7.93
CA PHE A 54 -5.29 -7.31 8.76
C PHE A 54 -5.19 -6.96 10.25
N ILE A 55 -3.99 -6.69 10.75
CA ILE A 55 -3.75 -6.40 12.18
C ILE A 55 -3.64 -4.89 12.48
N GLY A 56 -3.90 -4.02 11.50
CA GLY A 56 -3.92 -2.56 11.69
C GLY A 56 -2.53 -1.92 11.82
N VAL A 57 -1.49 -2.54 11.25
CA VAL A 57 -0.16 -1.93 11.11
C VAL A 57 -0.12 -1.18 9.79
N SER A 58 0.20 0.12 9.84
CA SER A 58 0.19 0.95 8.64
C SER A 58 1.24 0.49 7.63
N ILE A 59 0.80 0.26 6.39
CA ILE A 59 1.66 -0.20 5.31
C ILE A 59 2.39 0.95 4.60
N GLU A 60 2.03 2.20 4.86
CA GLU A 60 2.76 3.37 4.36
C GLU A 60 4.24 3.35 4.81
N GLY A 61 4.54 2.83 6.00
CA GLY A 61 5.91 2.70 6.51
C GLY A 61 6.65 1.44 6.06
N VAL A 62 6.02 0.57 5.26
CA VAL A 62 6.68 -0.63 4.70
C VAL A 62 7.65 -0.18 3.59
N GLN A 63 8.95 -0.32 3.85
CA GLN A 63 9.97 0.11 2.91
C GLN A 63 9.98 -0.77 1.67
N GLY A 64 10.01 -0.17 0.49
CA GLY A 64 10.00 -0.89 -0.79
C GLY A 64 8.62 -1.35 -1.25
N LEU A 65 7.53 -0.90 -0.61
CA LEU A 65 6.17 -1.29 -0.98
C LEU A 65 5.88 -0.92 -2.44
N MET A 66 6.13 0.34 -2.83
CA MET A 66 5.80 0.86 -4.16
C MET A 66 6.47 0.07 -5.29
N GLU A 67 7.73 -0.29 -5.11
CA GLU A 67 8.53 -1.04 -6.08
C GLU A 67 8.13 -2.51 -6.16
N ARG A 68 7.47 -3.02 -5.12
CA ARG A 68 7.11 -4.44 -4.98
C ARG A 68 5.62 -4.73 -5.10
N VAL A 69 4.78 -3.70 -5.30
CA VAL A 69 3.38 -3.94 -5.66
C VAL A 69 3.34 -4.76 -6.95
N ASN A 70 2.50 -5.78 -6.97
CA ASN A 70 2.39 -6.74 -8.06
C ASN A 70 0.92 -7.20 -8.18
N PRO A 71 0.54 -7.84 -9.30
CA PRO A 71 -0.84 -8.28 -9.52
C PRO A 71 -1.38 -9.21 -8.43
N GLU A 72 -0.55 -10.10 -7.85
CA GLU A 72 -1.01 -11.01 -6.80
C GLU A 72 -1.34 -10.23 -5.51
N LEU A 73 -0.49 -9.29 -5.10
CA LEU A 73 -0.74 -8.42 -3.95
C LEU A 73 -2.02 -7.59 -4.14
N SER A 74 -2.18 -6.97 -5.31
CA SER A 74 -3.37 -6.16 -5.60
C SER A 74 -4.64 -7.02 -5.54
N ARG A 75 -4.61 -8.23 -6.12
CA ARG A 75 -5.72 -9.19 -6.03
C ARG A 75 -6.02 -9.60 -4.58
N MET A 76 -5.00 -9.89 -3.78
CA MET A 76 -5.17 -10.22 -2.35
C MET A 76 -5.80 -9.05 -1.56
N CYS A 77 -5.42 -7.82 -1.88
CA CYS A 77 -6.00 -6.62 -1.26
C CYS A 77 -7.45 -6.40 -1.69
N GLU A 78 -7.80 -6.69 -2.95
CA GLU A 78 -9.19 -6.65 -3.42
C GLU A 78 -10.07 -7.69 -2.72
N ASP A 79 -9.62 -8.94 -2.65
CA ASP A 79 -10.33 -10.01 -1.93
C ASP A 79 -10.61 -9.60 -0.47
N TYR A 80 -9.59 -9.05 0.22
CA TYR A 80 -9.73 -8.55 1.59
C TYR A 80 -10.69 -7.36 1.68
N LEU A 81 -10.61 -6.39 0.77
CA LEU A 81 -11.51 -5.24 0.71
C LEU A 81 -12.97 -5.68 0.54
N GLU A 82 -13.21 -6.62 -0.38
CA GLU A 82 -14.54 -7.18 -0.63
C GLU A 82 -15.10 -7.89 0.59
N GLU A 83 -14.29 -8.72 1.27
CA GLU A 83 -14.69 -9.40 2.50
C GLU A 83 -15.11 -8.40 3.59
N ARG A 84 -14.31 -7.34 3.80
CA ARG A 84 -14.62 -6.30 4.80
C ARG A 84 -15.92 -5.57 4.48
N LEU A 85 -16.12 -5.21 3.21
CA LEU A 85 -17.31 -4.48 2.77
C LEU A 85 -18.57 -5.35 2.81
N ALA A 86 -18.50 -6.61 2.39
CA ALA A 86 -19.60 -7.56 2.49
C ALA A 86 -20.03 -7.78 3.96
N ALA A 87 -19.08 -7.71 4.90
CA ALA A 87 -19.33 -7.80 6.33
C ALA A 87 -19.73 -6.47 6.99
N GLY A 88 -19.80 -5.35 6.24
CA GLY A 88 -20.07 -4.02 6.78
C GLY A 88 -19.02 -3.54 7.79
N ARG A 89 -17.78 -4.00 7.67
CA ARG A 89 -16.67 -3.66 8.58
C ARG A 89 -15.77 -2.60 7.97
N GLU A 90 -15.19 -1.76 8.82
CA GLU A 90 -14.14 -0.81 8.41
C GLU A 90 -12.90 -1.53 7.85
N PHE A 91 -12.11 -0.86 7.01
CA PHE A 91 -10.88 -1.39 6.47
C PHE A 91 -9.78 -0.31 6.47
N PRO A 92 -8.48 -0.69 6.47
CA PRO A 92 -7.39 0.26 6.54
C PRO A 92 -7.38 1.20 5.33
N ALA A 93 -7.19 2.49 5.57
CA ALA A 93 -7.20 3.49 4.51
C ALA A 93 -6.00 3.40 3.57
N ASP A 94 -4.87 2.92 4.05
CA ASP A 94 -3.63 2.75 3.29
C ASP A 94 -3.63 1.51 2.38
N ILE A 95 -4.70 0.69 2.38
CA ILE A 95 -4.86 -0.45 1.45
C ILE A 95 -4.65 -0.06 -0.02
N TRP A 96 -5.02 1.17 -0.39
CA TRP A 96 -4.89 1.67 -1.76
C TRP A 96 -3.43 1.65 -2.26
N LEU A 97 -2.46 1.78 -1.35
CA LEU A 97 -1.03 1.74 -1.66
C LEU A 97 -0.55 0.36 -2.14
N ALA A 98 -1.24 -0.71 -1.76
CA ALA A 98 -0.96 -2.09 -2.19
C ALA A 98 -1.94 -2.60 -3.26
N LEU A 99 -3.13 -2.01 -3.33
CA LEU A 99 -4.15 -2.35 -4.32
C LEU A 99 -3.83 -1.77 -5.71
N TRP A 100 -3.25 -0.58 -5.79
CA TRP A 100 -2.90 0.09 -7.05
C TRP A 100 -1.39 -0.04 -7.35
N PRO A 101 -0.93 -0.23 -8.61
CA PRO A 101 -1.62 0.03 -9.89
C PRO A 101 -2.26 -1.15 -10.61
N PHE A 102 -2.15 -2.36 -10.07
CA PHE A 102 -2.63 -3.59 -10.72
C PHE A 102 -4.08 -3.96 -10.35
N ALA A 103 -4.84 -2.98 -9.87
CA ALA A 103 -6.24 -3.15 -9.53
C ALA A 103 -7.06 -3.64 -10.74
N SER A 104 -8.07 -4.46 -10.48
CA SER A 104 -9.13 -4.76 -11.44
C SER A 104 -9.94 -3.50 -11.78
N PRO A 105 -10.78 -3.53 -12.84
CA PRO A 105 -11.66 -2.40 -13.14
C PRO A 105 -12.58 -1.99 -11.98
N GLU A 106 -13.00 -2.96 -11.15
CA GLU A 106 -13.81 -2.69 -9.96
C GLU A 106 -12.96 -2.08 -8.83
N GLY A 107 -11.74 -2.58 -8.63
CA GLY A 107 -10.78 -1.99 -7.69
C GLY A 107 -10.41 -0.55 -8.05
N GLU A 108 -10.18 -0.27 -9.33
CA GLU A 108 -9.94 1.08 -9.85
C GLU A 108 -11.14 2.00 -9.62
N ARG A 109 -12.36 1.53 -9.93
CA ARG A 109 -13.60 2.28 -9.67
C ARG A 109 -13.72 2.66 -8.20
N ARG A 110 -13.46 1.72 -7.29
CA ARG A 110 -13.50 1.98 -5.83
C ARG A 110 -12.42 2.94 -5.39
N LEU A 111 -11.19 2.77 -5.87
CA LEU A 111 -10.11 3.70 -5.57
C LEU A 111 -10.50 5.14 -5.94
N LEU A 112 -11.10 5.35 -7.11
CA LEU A 112 -11.55 6.67 -7.56
C LEU A 112 -12.73 7.22 -6.74
N GLU A 113 -13.65 6.34 -6.34
CA GLU A 113 -14.75 6.67 -5.43
C GLU A 113 -14.21 7.21 -4.10
N TYR A 114 -13.26 6.51 -3.48
CA TYR A 114 -12.64 6.94 -2.22
C TYR A 114 -11.69 8.13 -2.39
N ALA A 115 -11.02 8.28 -3.53
CA ALA A 115 -10.22 9.45 -3.86
C ALA A 115 -11.06 10.74 -3.99
N SER A 116 -12.36 10.62 -4.26
CA SER A 116 -13.32 11.74 -4.28
C SER A 116 -14.23 11.73 -3.05
N GLY A 117 -13.99 10.81 -2.11
CA GLY A 117 -14.88 10.54 -0.98
C GLY A 117 -14.73 11.52 0.17
N VAL A 118 -15.62 11.39 1.15
CA VAL A 118 -15.66 12.26 2.34
C VAL A 118 -14.65 11.86 3.43
N ASP A 119 -14.26 10.58 3.54
CA ASP A 119 -13.25 10.14 4.53
C ASP A 119 -11.86 10.66 4.10
N PRO A 120 -11.25 11.59 4.88
CA PRO A 120 -9.96 12.19 4.51
C PRO A 120 -8.82 11.18 4.45
N ARG A 121 -8.86 10.10 5.25
CA ARG A 121 -7.78 9.10 5.31
C ARG A 121 -7.78 8.26 4.04
N HIS A 122 -8.94 7.79 3.61
CA HIS A 122 -9.07 7.04 2.35
C HIS A 122 -8.78 7.95 1.16
N ARG A 123 -9.27 9.20 1.18
CA ARG A 123 -9.01 10.18 0.13
C ARG A 123 -7.51 10.44 -0.05
N TYR A 124 -6.80 10.71 1.05
CA TYR A 124 -5.35 10.91 1.05
C TYR A 124 -4.61 9.71 0.48
N ASN A 125 -4.87 8.50 0.99
CA ASN A 125 -4.16 7.30 0.58
C ASN A 125 -4.45 6.87 -0.87
N ALA A 126 -5.68 7.08 -1.35
CA ALA A 126 -6.03 6.81 -2.74
C ALA A 126 -5.31 7.77 -3.71
N ILE A 127 -5.25 9.07 -3.37
CA ILE A 127 -4.47 10.05 -4.14
C ILE A 127 -2.97 9.73 -4.07
N LEU A 128 -2.47 9.34 -2.89
CA LEU A 128 -1.08 8.93 -2.70
C LEU A 128 -0.72 7.73 -3.58
N ALA A 129 -1.60 6.73 -3.66
CA ALA A 129 -1.42 5.56 -4.51
C ALA A 129 -1.31 5.93 -6.00
N LEU A 130 -2.25 6.74 -6.51
CA LEU A 130 -2.22 7.25 -7.89
C LEU A 130 -0.96 8.04 -8.21
N ARG A 131 -0.48 8.83 -7.24
CA ARG A 131 0.74 9.61 -7.40
C ARG A 131 1.97 8.71 -7.49
N ASN A 132 2.02 7.74 -6.59
CA ASN A 132 3.15 6.83 -6.45
C ASN A 132 3.29 5.88 -7.64
N SER A 133 2.22 5.66 -8.41
CA SER A 133 2.23 4.82 -9.60
C SER A 133 2.57 5.53 -10.89
N LEU A 134 2.85 6.85 -10.91
CA LEU A 134 2.99 7.61 -12.16
C LEU A 134 4.04 7.05 -13.12
N VAL A 135 5.13 6.50 -12.58
CA VAL A 135 6.18 5.85 -13.38
C VAL A 135 5.70 4.52 -13.95
N ALA A 136 4.96 3.72 -13.16
CA ALA A 136 4.52 2.38 -13.54
C ALA A 136 3.22 2.36 -14.38
N LYS A 137 2.35 3.36 -14.21
CA LYS A 137 1.05 3.51 -14.87
C LYS A 137 0.80 4.98 -15.19
N PRO A 138 1.34 5.51 -16.31
CA PRO A 138 1.23 6.92 -16.69
C PRO A 138 -0.20 7.44 -16.79
N GLU A 139 -1.19 6.57 -17.06
CA GLU A 139 -2.61 6.90 -17.08
C GLU A 139 -3.09 7.48 -15.73
N SER A 140 -2.41 7.16 -14.63
CA SER A 140 -2.66 7.75 -13.30
C SER A 140 -2.55 9.28 -13.32
N ALA A 141 -1.77 9.86 -14.24
CA ALA A 141 -1.67 11.31 -14.41
C ALA A 141 -3.00 11.94 -14.84
N GLN A 142 -3.77 11.27 -15.71
CA GLN A 142 -5.06 11.75 -16.17
C GLN A 142 -6.09 11.67 -15.03
N LEU A 143 -6.06 10.58 -14.25
CA LEU A 143 -6.91 10.41 -13.07
C LEU A 143 -6.64 11.52 -12.03
N LEU A 144 -5.37 11.79 -11.74
CA LEU A 144 -4.95 12.86 -10.83
C LEU A 144 -5.35 14.26 -11.34
N ALA A 145 -5.22 14.52 -12.65
CA ALA A 145 -5.63 15.78 -13.24
C ALA A 145 -7.13 16.04 -13.01
N GLY A 146 -7.98 15.04 -13.25
CA GLY A 146 -9.41 15.13 -12.99
C GLY A 146 -9.76 15.32 -11.51
N LEU A 147 -9.02 14.70 -10.60
CA LEU A 147 -9.21 14.87 -9.14
C LEU A 147 -8.81 16.28 -8.68
N ARG A 148 -7.74 16.86 -9.23
CA ARG A 148 -7.23 18.18 -8.86
C ARG A 148 -8.26 19.29 -9.06
N GLU A 149 -9.07 19.21 -10.12
CA GLU A 149 -10.10 20.21 -10.43
C GLU A 149 -11.22 20.24 -9.38
N ARG A 150 -11.50 19.10 -8.75
CA ARG A 150 -12.60 18.91 -7.80
C ARG A 150 -12.16 19.00 -6.35
N GLU A 151 -10.91 18.64 -6.05
CA GLU A 151 -10.35 18.67 -4.70
C GLU A 151 -10.37 20.09 -4.16
N GLN A 152 -10.76 20.28 -2.90
CA GLN A 152 -10.83 21.58 -2.23
C GLN A 152 -9.73 21.73 -1.17
N ASP A 153 -9.19 20.62 -0.67
CA ASP A 153 -8.12 20.61 0.33
C ASP A 153 -6.79 21.12 -0.28
N PRO A 154 -6.23 22.23 0.25
CA PRO A 154 -4.97 22.79 -0.24
C PRO A 154 -3.78 21.83 -0.13
N GLN A 155 -3.75 20.96 0.89
CA GLN A 155 -2.66 20.00 1.09
C GLN A 155 -2.72 18.90 0.03
N LEU A 156 -3.91 18.38 -0.26
CA LEU A 156 -4.11 17.37 -1.31
C LEU A 156 -3.87 17.97 -2.70
N ARG A 157 -4.26 19.22 -2.95
CA ARG A 157 -3.91 19.92 -4.20
C ARG A 157 -2.40 20.05 -4.40
N LYS A 158 -1.65 20.35 -3.33
CA LYS A 158 -0.18 20.39 -3.37
C LYS A 158 0.39 19.00 -3.64
N LEU A 159 -0.16 17.97 -3.00
CA LEU A 159 0.21 16.56 -3.19
C LEU A 159 0.08 16.13 -4.65
N ILE A 160 -1.01 16.54 -5.31
CA ILE A 160 -1.27 16.26 -6.73
C ILE A 160 -0.39 17.13 -7.66
N GLY A 161 -0.10 18.37 -7.28
CA GLY A 161 0.66 19.31 -8.10
C GLY A 161 2.16 19.01 -8.18
N GLN A 162 2.76 18.47 -7.10
CA GLN A 162 4.19 18.12 -7.06
C GLN A 162 4.54 16.93 -7.96
N SER A 163 3.55 16.14 -8.37
CA SER A 163 3.68 14.97 -9.24
C SER A 163 3.77 15.26 -10.75
N MET A 164 3.40 16.47 -11.19
CA MET A 164 3.32 16.83 -12.62
C MET A 164 4.60 17.49 -13.16
N GLN A 165 5.70 17.46 -12.39
CA GLN A 165 6.97 18.13 -12.73
C GLN A 165 8.08 17.16 -13.19
N TYR A 166 7.77 15.88 -13.40
CA TYR A 166 8.71 14.86 -13.85
C TYR A 166 8.26 14.22 -15.16
#